data_AF-A0A955N438-F1
#
_entry.id   AF-A0A955N438-F1
#
_cell.length_a   1.000
_cell.length_b   1.000
_cell.length_c   1.000
_cell.angle_alpha   90.00
_cell.angle_beta   90.00
_cell.angle_gamma   90.00
#
_symmetry.space_group_name_H-M   'P 1'
#
loop_
_entity.id
_entity.type
_entity.pdbx_description
1 polymer ?
#
loop_
_entity_poly.entity_id
_entity_poly.type
_entity_poly.pdbx_seq_one_letter_code
_entity_poly.pdbx_strand_id
1 'polypeptide(L)'
;MTSNAQLFANRTNGAKSHGPSTDEGKGLAKFNAMAHGLRSQHVLLPNEDPSGFESFQEGMRADLQPEGSLEGFLFGQLVGYAWRLRRCQGIEVSLLSLAMGQEKVDRAYEKARSCYDGYSPQSLPDGGILSETMFNEAANEEAEGRTERDHPTTVLGAGFSRGESGFRLLSRYETSLTRNLTRNLGLFFEAQRTRLRRLKDVALDE
;
A
#
# COMPACT_ATOMS: atom_id res chain seq x y z
N MET A 1 26.75 -17.35 -1.65
CA MET A 1 27.99 -16.56 -1.42
C MET A 1 27.94 -15.34 -2.31
N THR A 2 28.27 -14.16 -1.79
CA THR A 2 28.24 -12.88 -2.52
C THR A 2 29.49 -12.77 -3.40
N SER A 3 29.33 -12.44 -4.69
CA SER A 3 30.44 -12.33 -5.64
C SER A 3 31.36 -11.14 -5.30
N ASN A 4 32.65 -11.24 -5.65
CA ASN A 4 33.61 -10.13 -5.51
C ASN A 4 33.15 -8.85 -6.24
N ALA A 5 32.45 -9.00 -7.37
CA ALA A 5 31.88 -7.87 -8.10
C ALA A 5 30.75 -7.18 -7.30
N GLN A 6 29.90 -7.97 -6.62
CA GLN A 6 28.86 -7.45 -5.74
C GLN A 6 29.46 -6.77 -4.50
N LEU A 7 30.53 -7.31 -3.92
CA LEU A 7 31.22 -6.70 -2.78
C LEU A 7 31.84 -5.36 -3.14
N PHE A 8 32.46 -5.26 -4.33
CA PHE A 8 33.03 -4.02 -4.82
C PHE A 8 31.93 -2.98 -5.04
N ALA A 9 30.86 -3.32 -5.77
CA ALA A 9 29.72 -2.44 -6.01
C ALA A 9 29.06 -1.96 -4.70
N ASN A 10 28.88 -2.85 -3.73
CA ASN A 10 28.33 -2.49 -2.42
C ASN A 10 29.23 -1.50 -1.66
N ARG A 11 30.55 -1.65 -1.74
CA ARG A 11 31.51 -0.70 -1.14
C ARG A 11 31.47 0.67 -1.83
N THR A 12 31.43 0.71 -3.16
CA THR A 12 31.34 1.98 -3.90
C THR A 12 30.01 2.68 -3.67
N ASN A 13 28.89 1.94 -3.62
CA ASN A 13 27.57 2.48 -3.33
C ASN A 13 27.48 2.98 -1.88
N GLY A 14 28.04 2.24 -0.92
CA GLY A 14 28.11 2.65 0.48
C GLY A 14 28.90 3.94 0.70
N ALA A 15 30.00 4.14 -0.03
CA ALA A 15 30.80 5.37 0.02
C ALA A 15 30.08 6.61 -0.58
N LYS A 16 29.10 6.40 -1.46
CA LYS A 16 28.28 7.48 -2.05
C LYS A 16 27.00 7.74 -1.23
N SER A 17 26.48 6.71 -0.59
CA SER A 17 25.29 6.75 0.26
C SER A 17 25.62 7.33 1.64
N HIS A 18 25.72 8.66 1.73
CA HIS A 18 25.66 9.35 3.01
C HIS A 18 24.20 9.31 3.44
N GLY A 19 23.84 8.35 4.31
CA GLY A 19 22.48 8.22 4.82
C GLY A 19 21.93 9.55 5.34
N PRO A 20 20.60 9.69 5.47
CA PRO A 20 20.00 10.99 5.74
C PRO A 20 20.55 11.61 7.03
N SER A 21 21.10 12.81 6.89
CA SER A 21 21.83 13.50 7.96
C SER A 21 20.95 14.47 8.76
N THR A 22 19.78 14.84 8.22
CA THR A 22 18.79 15.70 8.89
C THR A 22 17.83 14.88 9.75
N ASP A 23 17.28 15.48 10.80
CA ASP A 23 16.29 14.80 11.67
C ASP A 23 15.00 14.46 10.90
N GLU A 24 14.59 15.32 9.97
CA GLU A 24 13.53 15.06 9.00
C GLU A 24 13.88 13.86 8.10
N GLY A 25 15.11 13.81 7.57
CA GLY A 25 15.58 12.72 6.72
C GLY A 25 15.70 11.39 7.47
N LYS A 26 16.14 11.41 8.73
CA LYS A 26 16.15 10.22 9.61
C LYS A 26 14.71 9.79 9.94
N GLY A 27 13.83 10.77 10.14
CA GLY A 27 12.40 10.59 10.34
C GLY A 27 11.71 9.92 9.14
N LEU A 28 12.15 10.20 7.91
CA LEU A 28 11.71 9.49 6.71
C LEU A 28 12.36 8.11 6.58
N ALA A 29 13.66 8.00 6.87
CA ALA A 29 14.40 6.74 6.76
C ALA A 29 13.90 5.64 7.72
N LYS A 30 13.31 5.98 8.86
CA LYS A 30 12.69 5.00 9.77
C LYS A 30 11.54 4.23 9.10
N PHE A 31 10.93 4.82 8.06
CA PHE A 31 9.89 4.18 7.26
C PHE A 31 10.46 3.35 6.10
N ASN A 32 11.74 3.45 5.77
CA ASN A 32 12.35 2.63 4.71
C ASN A 32 12.41 1.13 5.06
N ALA A 33 12.40 0.79 6.36
CA ALA A 33 12.28 -0.60 6.84
C ALA A 33 10.82 -1.10 6.92
N MET A 34 9.85 -0.21 6.66
CA MET A 34 8.44 -0.54 6.72
C MET A 34 8.04 -1.27 5.43
N ALA A 35 7.87 -2.59 5.53
CA ALA A 35 7.52 -3.40 4.36
C ALA A 35 6.16 -3.02 3.75
N HIS A 36 5.12 -2.85 4.57
CA HIS A 36 3.75 -2.64 4.08
C HIS A 36 2.88 -1.66 4.88
N GLY A 37 3.36 -1.15 6.02
CA GLY A 37 2.68 -0.09 6.80
C GLY A 37 1.37 -0.43 7.51
N LEU A 38 0.72 -1.57 7.23
CA LEU A 38 -0.52 -1.98 7.90
C LEU A 38 -0.43 -2.18 9.43
N ARG A 39 0.75 -2.47 9.98
CA ARG A 39 1.00 -2.52 11.45
C ARG A 39 1.78 -1.31 11.99
N SER A 40 1.90 -0.25 11.20
CA SER A 40 2.60 0.96 11.64
C SER A 40 1.96 1.51 12.92
N GLN A 41 2.79 1.89 13.89
CA GLN A 41 2.35 2.65 15.06
C GLN A 41 1.80 4.02 14.64
N HIS A 42 2.31 4.57 13.53
CA HIS A 42 1.78 5.79 12.92
C HIS A 42 0.55 5.46 12.08
N VAL A 43 -0.54 6.19 12.30
CA VAL A 43 -1.79 6.07 11.52
C VAL A 43 -1.55 6.57 10.10
N LEU A 44 -0.96 7.75 9.95
CA LEU A 44 -0.57 8.35 8.68
C LEU A 44 0.87 7.92 8.33
N LEU A 45 1.06 7.47 7.09
CA LEU A 45 2.40 7.16 6.55
C LEU A 45 2.99 8.39 5.84
N PRO A 46 4.33 8.50 5.68
CA PRO A 46 4.94 9.70 5.08
C PRO A 46 4.53 9.99 3.64
N ASN A 47 4.07 8.97 2.92
CA ASN A 47 3.64 9.05 1.53
C ASN A 47 2.13 9.23 1.38
N GLU A 48 1.40 9.44 2.47
CA GLU A 48 -0.04 9.69 2.46
C GLU A 48 -0.31 11.19 2.60
N ASP A 49 -1.39 11.64 1.98
CA ASP A 49 -1.84 13.03 2.02
C ASP A 49 -2.35 13.40 3.44
N PRO A 50 -1.64 14.28 4.17
CA PRO A 50 -2.06 14.71 5.50
C PRO A 50 -3.39 15.46 5.46
N SER A 51 -3.63 16.26 4.41
CA SER A 51 -4.85 17.06 4.29
C SER A 51 -6.08 16.18 4.04
N GLY A 52 -5.92 15.12 3.24
CA GLY A 52 -6.94 14.09 3.04
C GLY A 52 -7.23 13.30 4.32
N PHE A 53 -6.22 13.04 5.15
CA PHE A 53 -6.42 12.40 6.46
C PHE A 53 -7.15 13.31 7.45
N GLU A 54 -6.76 14.59 7.54
CA GLU A 54 -7.44 15.58 8.38
C GLU A 54 -8.90 15.76 7.97
N SER A 55 -9.17 15.91 6.67
CA SER A 55 -10.53 16.02 6.15
C SER A 55 -11.38 14.79 6.46
N PHE A 56 -10.79 13.59 6.36
CA PHE A 56 -11.43 12.33 6.71
C PHE A 56 -11.75 12.24 8.21
N GLN A 57 -10.77 12.59 9.05
CA GLN A 57 -10.95 12.61 10.51
C GLN A 57 -12.03 13.62 10.91
N GLU A 58 -12.06 14.81 10.30
CA GLU A 58 -13.04 15.84 10.64
C GLU A 58 -14.45 15.45 10.21
N GLY A 59 -14.60 14.81 9.05
CA GLY A 59 -15.88 14.21 8.64
C GLY A 59 -16.39 13.19 9.65
N MET A 60 -15.54 12.24 10.08
CA MET A 60 -15.91 11.27 11.12
C MET A 60 -16.24 11.94 12.46
N ARG A 61 -15.53 13.02 12.82
CA ARG A 61 -15.78 13.76 14.05
C ARG A 61 -17.13 14.45 14.02
N ALA A 62 -17.50 15.05 12.88
CA ALA A 62 -18.80 15.70 12.69
C ALA A 62 -19.96 14.70 12.81
N ASP A 63 -19.80 13.49 12.26
CA ASP A 63 -20.81 12.44 12.31
C ASP A 63 -20.94 11.81 13.71
N LEU A 64 -19.81 11.53 14.37
CA LEU A 64 -19.80 10.77 15.62
C LEU A 64 -19.83 11.64 16.87
N GLN A 65 -19.46 12.91 16.79
CA GLN A 65 -19.48 13.89 17.89
C GLN A 65 -18.92 13.34 19.23
N PRO A 66 -17.65 12.88 19.24
CA PRO A 66 -17.05 12.32 20.44
C PRO A 66 -16.89 13.39 21.54
N GLU A 67 -17.37 13.09 22.74
CA GLU A 67 -17.27 13.98 23.90
C GLU A 67 -16.49 13.36 25.07
N GLY A 68 -15.59 14.15 25.66
CA GLY A 68 -14.76 13.72 26.77
C GLY A 68 -13.67 12.71 26.37
N SER A 69 -12.87 12.31 27.36
CA SER A 69 -11.64 11.55 27.12
C SER A 69 -11.88 10.13 26.62
N LEU A 70 -12.91 9.44 27.11
CA LEU A 70 -13.19 8.04 26.74
C LEU A 70 -13.68 7.93 25.29
N GLU A 71 -14.67 8.74 24.92
CA GLU A 71 -15.16 8.78 23.53
C GLU A 71 -14.07 9.28 22.59
N GLY A 72 -13.28 10.29 23.01
CA GLY A 72 -12.13 10.78 22.24
C GLY A 72 -11.06 9.71 21.98
N PHE A 73 -10.76 8.88 22.98
CA PHE A 73 -9.83 7.75 22.81
C PHE A 73 -10.37 6.72 21.82
N LEU A 74 -11.62 6.28 21.99
CA LEU A 74 -12.27 5.32 21.09
C LEU A 74 -12.40 5.88 19.66
N PHE A 75 -12.70 7.16 19.53
CA PHE A 75 -12.74 7.87 18.25
C PHE A 75 -11.39 7.84 17.53
N GLY A 76 -10.28 8.13 18.23
CA GLY A 76 -8.94 8.05 17.65
C GLY A 76 -8.62 6.63 17.12
N GLN A 77 -9.04 5.60 17.85
CA GLN A 77 -8.91 4.21 17.42
C GLN A 77 -9.75 3.92 16.17
N LEU A 78 -11.01 4.40 16.13
CA LEU A 78 -11.91 4.26 14.98
C LEU A 78 -11.32 4.88 13.71
N VAL A 79 -10.88 6.14 13.78
CA VAL A 79 -10.21 6.84 12.67
C VAL A 79 -8.98 6.05 12.22
N GLY A 80 -8.19 5.57 13.18
CA GLY A 80 -7.00 4.77 12.91
C GLY A 80 -7.28 3.45 12.18
N TYR A 81 -8.33 2.71 12.55
CA TYR A 81 -8.70 1.47 11.87
C TYR A 81 -9.33 1.75 10.49
N ALA A 82 -10.20 2.75 10.40
CA ALA A 82 -10.87 3.09 9.15
C ALA A 82 -9.89 3.60 8.09
N TRP A 83 -8.91 4.42 8.48
CA TRP A 83 -7.85 4.87 7.57
C TRP A 83 -6.98 3.71 7.06
N ARG A 84 -6.62 2.78 7.96
CA ARG A 84 -5.88 1.56 7.57
C ARG A 84 -6.68 0.66 6.63
N LEU A 85 -8.00 0.55 6.79
CA LEU A 85 -8.86 -0.17 5.86
C LEU A 85 -8.93 0.49 4.49
N ARG A 86 -9.03 1.82 4.43
CA ARG A 86 -8.93 2.57 3.17
C ARG A 86 -7.59 2.33 2.48
N ARG A 87 -6.50 2.25 3.24
CA ARG A 87 -5.18 1.86 2.71
C ARG A 87 -5.17 0.43 2.16
N CYS A 88 -5.82 -0.53 2.83
CA CYS A 88 -5.91 -1.90 2.31
C CYS A 88 -6.53 -1.93 0.91
N GLN A 89 -7.61 -1.16 0.68
CA GLN A 89 -8.23 -1.04 -0.65
C GLN A 89 -7.25 -0.49 -1.69
N GLY A 90 -6.47 0.54 -1.35
CA GLY A 90 -5.43 1.07 -2.23
C GLY A 90 -4.33 0.04 -2.55
N ILE A 91 -3.94 -0.77 -1.57
CA ILE A 91 -2.98 -1.87 -1.75
C ILE A 91 -3.58 -2.97 -2.64
N GLU A 92 -4.86 -3.30 -2.47
CA GLU A 92 -5.56 -4.30 -3.30
C GLU A 92 -5.52 -3.91 -4.77
N VAL A 93 -5.91 -2.68 -5.09
CA VAL A 93 -5.84 -2.12 -6.45
C VAL A 93 -4.40 -2.20 -6.98
N SER A 94 -3.42 -1.84 -6.16
CA SER A 94 -2.00 -1.88 -6.54
C SER A 94 -1.53 -3.31 -6.84
N LEU A 95 -1.97 -4.30 -6.06
CA LEU A 95 -1.65 -5.71 -6.29
C LEU A 95 -2.30 -6.25 -7.55
N LEU A 96 -3.55 -5.85 -7.83
CA LEU A 96 -4.24 -6.21 -9.07
C LEU A 96 -3.55 -5.60 -10.28
N SER A 97 -3.18 -4.31 -10.23
CA SER A 97 -2.42 -3.65 -11.29
C SER A 97 -1.07 -4.34 -11.56
N LEU A 98 -0.35 -4.76 -10.51
CA LEU A 98 0.88 -5.55 -10.65
C LEU A 98 0.65 -6.89 -11.34
N ALA A 99 -0.39 -7.62 -10.93
CA ALA A 99 -0.73 -8.91 -11.52
C ALA A 99 -1.14 -8.76 -12.99
N MET A 100 -1.95 -7.75 -13.32
CA MET A 100 -2.36 -7.45 -14.69
C MET A 100 -1.18 -7.05 -15.57
N GLY A 101 -0.27 -6.21 -15.07
CA GLY A 101 0.94 -5.83 -15.80
C GLY A 101 1.84 -7.04 -16.08
N GLN A 102 2.01 -7.94 -15.10
CA GLN A 102 2.78 -9.17 -15.29
C GLN A 102 2.12 -10.11 -16.30
N GLU A 103 0.80 -10.29 -16.25
CA GLU A 103 0.05 -11.12 -17.20
C GLU A 103 0.17 -10.59 -18.64
N LYS A 104 0.06 -9.26 -18.83
CA LYS A 104 0.27 -8.63 -20.14
C LYS A 104 1.65 -8.95 -20.71
N VAL A 105 2.68 -8.85 -19.85
CA VAL A 105 4.06 -9.18 -20.20
C VAL A 105 4.17 -10.66 -20.58
N ASP A 106 3.65 -11.56 -19.76
CA ASP A 106 3.71 -13.01 -20.00
C ASP A 106 2.97 -13.40 -21.30
N ARG A 107 1.81 -12.80 -21.58
CA ARG A 107 1.08 -12.99 -22.84
C ARG A 107 1.84 -12.47 -24.05
N ALA A 108 2.51 -11.33 -23.94
CA ALA A 108 3.37 -10.81 -25.01
C ALA A 108 4.53 -11.79 -25.29
N TYR A 109 5.12 -12.37 -24.24
CA TYR A 109 6.14 -13.43 -24.36
C TYR A 109 5.60 -14.69 -25.05
N GLU A 110 4.40 -15.15 -24.68
CA GLU A 110 3.77 -16.33 -25.31
C GLU A 110 3.47 -16.10 -26.79
N LYS A 111 2.90 -14.94 -27.16
CA LYS A 111 2.68 -14.54 -28.55
C LYS A 111 4.00 -14.53 -29.32
N ALA A 112 5.04 -13.89 -28.78
CA ALA A 112 6.35 -13.81 -29.41
C ALA A 112 6.98 -15.21 -29.61
N ARG A 113 6.87 -16.10 -28.61
CA ARG A 113 7.35 -17.48 -28.69
C ARG A 113 6.58 -18.33 -29.70
N SER A 114 5.27 -18.10 -29.84
CA SER A 114 4.46 -18.77 -30.87
C SER A 114 4.85 -18.34 -32.28
N CYS A 115 5.40 -17.14 -32.46
CA CYS A 115 5.86 -16.63 -33.75
C CYS A 115 7.33 -16.94 -34.03
N TYR A 116 8.17 -17.10 -33.00
CA TYR A 116 9.60 -17.37 -33.11
C TYR A 116 10.08 -18.45 -32.13
N ASP A 117 10.57 -19.57 -32.68
CA ASP A 117 11.25 -20.61 -31.90
C ASP A 117 12.63 -20.10 -31.48
N GLY A 118 12.83 -19.81 -30.19
CA GLY A 118 14.08 -19.27 -29.64
C GLY A 118 14.04 -17.83 -29.09
N TYR A 119 12.85 -17.21 -28.94
CA TYR A 119 12.72 -15.87 -28.35
C TYR A 119 13.32 -15.79 -26.93
N SER A 120 14.26 -14.87 -26.72
CA SER A 120 14.88 -14.57 -25.43
C SER A 120 14.81 -13.07 -25.15
N PRO A 121 14.41 -12.63 -23.94
CA PRO A 121 14.24 -11.22 -23.56
C PRO A 121 15.45 -10.30 -23.76
N GLN A 122 16.63 -10.85 -24.04
CA GLN A 122 17.92 -10.14 -24.02
C GLN A 122 18.60 -10.05 -25.39
N SER A 123 18.02 -10.63 -26.45
CA SER A 123 18.60 -10.65 -27.79
C SER A 123 17.52 -10.57 -28.88
N LEU A 124 17.55 -9.51 -29.70
CA LEU A 124 16.79 -9.43 -30.94
C LEU A 124 17.26 -10.55 -31.91
N PRO A 125 16.36 -11.35 -32.50
CA PRO A 125 16.75 -12.28 -33.56
C PRO A 125 17.03 -11.50 -34.85
N ASP A 126 18.19 -11.73 -35.46
CA ASP A 126 18.53 -11.22 -36.78
C ASP A 126 17.70 -11.93 -37.86
N GLY A 127 16.82 -11.17 -38.51
CA GLY A 127 16.27 -11.51 -39.82
C GLY A 127 15.05 -12.43 -39.81
N GLY A 128 13.86 -11.83 -39.83
CA GLY A 128 12.63 -12.51 -40.20
C GLY A 128 11.50 -11.53 -40.48
N ILE A 129 11.11 -11.39 -41.75
CA ILE A 129 10.02 -10.51 -42.19
C ILE A 129 8.69 -11.21 -41.86
N LEU A 130 8.29 -11.18 -40.59
CA LEU A 130 6.90 -11.31 -40.15
C LEU A 130 6.67 -10.22 -39.11
N SER A 131 5.61 -9.45 -39.33
CA SER A 131 5.66 -7.97 -39.40
C SER A 131 6.34 -7.25 -38.24
N GLU A 132 7.16 -6.25 -38.60
CA GLU A 132 7.57 -5.15 -37.74
C GLU A 132 6.42 -4.64 -36.84
N THR A 133 5.16 -4.69 -37.33
CA THR A 133 3.97 -4.32 -36.56
C THR A 133 3.67 -5.26 -35.39
N MET A 134 3.83 -6.58 -35.52
CA MET A 134 3.58 -7.54 -34.43
C MET A 134 4.69 -7.49 -33.38
N PHE A 135 5.94 -7.25 -33.82
CA PHE A 135 7.07 -7.00 -32.91
C PHE A 135 6.89 -5.68 -32.16
N ASN A 136 6.53 -4.61 -32.86
CA ASN A 136 6.24 -3.32 -32.25
C ASN A 136 5.01 -3.39 -31.33
N GLU A 137 3.98 -4.18 -31.67
CA GLU A 137 2.80 -4.38 -30.83
C GLU A 137 3.14 -5.15 -29.56
N ALA A 138 3.92 -6.23 -29.64
CA ALA A 138 4.40 -6.96 -28.46
C ALA A 138 5.35 -6.11 -27.60
N ALA A 139 6.25 -5.34 -28.22
CA ALA A 139 7.14 -4.41 -27.53
C ALA A 139 6.37 -3.25 -26.87
N ASN A 140 5.29 -2.77 -27.51
CA ASN A 140 4.39 -1.77 -26.94
C ASN A 140 3.57 -2.35 -25.78
N GLU A 141 2.98 -3.54 -25.91
CA GLU A 141 2.28 -4.23 -24.82
C GLU A 141 3.22 -4.47 -23.62
N GLU A 142 4.48 -4.82 -23.87
CA GLU A 142 5.50 -4.96 -22.82
C GLU A 142 5.87 -3.60 -22.18
N ALA A 143 6.05 -2.55 -22.98
CA ALA A 143 6.34 -1.20 -22.50
C ALA A 143 5.18 -0.65 -21.66
N GLU A 144 3.94 -0.87 -22.10
CA GLU A 144 2.71 -0.53 -21.37
C GLU A 144 2.63 -1.30 -20.05
N GLY A 145 2.86 -2.63 -20.07
CA GLY A 145 2.86 -3.46 -18.87
C GLY A 145 3.94 -3.04 -17.86
N ARG A 146 5.14 -2.68 -18.33
CA ARG A 146 6.22 -2.13 -17.49
C ARG A 146 5.85 -0.78 -16.90
N THR A 147 5.20 0.09 -17.67
CA THR A 147 4.74 1.41 -17.22
C THR A 147 3.67 1.29 -16.13
N GLU A 148 2.72 0.36 -16.29
CA GLU A 148 1.71 0.04 -15.28
C GLU A 148 2.33 -0.56 -14.01
N ARG A 149 3.32 -1.46 -14.18
CA ARG A 149 4.03 -2.09 -13.06
C ARG A 149 4.83 -1.10 -12.23
N ASP A 150 5.50 -0.15 -12.88
CA ASP A 150 6.37 0.81 -12.24
C ASP A 150 5.65 2.14 -11.87
N HIS A 151 4.31 2.18 -11.97
CA HIS A 151 3.49 3.35 -11.64
C HIS A 151 3.56 3.74 -10.13
N PRO A 152 3.51 5.05 -9.76
CA PRO A 152 3.64 5.49 -8.37
C PRO A 152 2.61 4.91 -7.39
N THR A 153 1.39 4.63 -7.84
CA THR A 153 0.36 3.98 -7.00
C THR A 153 0.78 2.55 -6.61
N THR A 154 1.61 1.91 -7.42
CA THR A 154 2.05 0.52 -7.27
C THR A 154 3.06 0.32 -6.13
N VAL A 155 3.68 1.40 -5.65
CA VAL A 155 4.74 1.39 -4.61
C VAL A 155 4.25 0.78 -3.29
N LEU A 156 2.97 0.98 -2.93
CA LEU A 156 2.38 0.38 -1.72
C LEU A 156 2.15 -1.13 -1.85
N GLY A 157 1.75 -1.60 -3.03
CA GLY A 157 1.54 -3.02 -3.33
C GLY A 157 2.84 -3.83 -3.47
N ALA A 158 3.94 -3.18 -3.89
CA ALA A 158 5.24 -3.81 -4.05
C ALA A 158 5.82 -4.42 -2.76
N GLY A 159 5.40 -3.93 -1.59
CA GLY A 159 5.73 -4.50 -0.29
C GLY A 159 5.07 -5.86 -0.02
N PHE A 160 3.94 -6.14 -0.67
CA PHE A 160 3.15 -7.36 -0.53
C PHE A 160 3.48 -8.43 -1.58
N SER A 161 4.11 -8.06 -2.68
CA SER A 161 4.52 -9.00 -3.73
C SER A 161 5.77 -9.81 -3.36
N ARG A 162 6.48 -9.47 -2.28
CA ARG A 162 7.67 -10.18 -1.76
C ARG A 162 7.28 -11.25 -0.72
N GLY A 163 6.60 -12.34 -1.11
CA GLY A 163 6.28 -13.46 -0.19
C GLY A 163 5.02 -14.27 -0.54
N GLU A 164 4.46 -15.02 0.43
CA GLU A 164 3.13 -15.65 0.34
C GLU A 164 2.13 -14.69 -0.33
N SER A 165 1.28 -15.21 -1.23
CA SER A 165 0.26 -14.48 -2.00
C SER A 165 -0.16 -13.16 -1.31
N GLY A 166 0.28 -12.02 -1.83
CA GLY A 166 0.07 -10.70 -1.22
C GLY A 166 -1.39 -10.44 -0.85
N PHE A 167 -2.32 -10.95 -1.65
CA PHE A 167 -3.75 -10.96 -1.38
C PHE A 167 -4.13 -11.70 -0.09
N ARG A 168 -3.55 -12.89 0.17
CA ARG A 168 -3.80 -13.64 1.42
C ARG A 168 -3.38 -12.84 2.64
N LEU A 169 -2.21 -12.19 2.58
CA LEU A 169 -1.71 -11.36 3.67
C LEU A 169 -2.64 -10.15 3.88
N LEU A 170 -3.04 -9.49 2.79
CA LEU A 170 -3.97 -8.37 2.80
C LEU A 170 -5.33 -8.74 3.43
N SER A 171 -5.94 -9.85 3.00
CA SER A 171 -7.24 -10.30 3.53
C SER A 171 -7.21 -10.59 5.03
N ARG A 172 -6.11 -11.14 5.56
CA ARG A 172 -5.94 -11.33 7.01
C ARG A 172 -5.91 -10.00 7.76
N TYR A 173 -5.24 -8.99 7.20
CA TYR A 173 -5.21 -7.65 7.79
C TYR A 173 -6.58 -6.98 7.74
N GLU A 174 -7.26 -7.01 6.60
CA GLU A 174 -8.61 -6.48 6.45
C GLU A 174 -9.58 -7.11 7.45
N THR A 175 -9.56 -8.44 7.57
CA THR A 175 -10.42 -9.15 8.54
C THR A 175 -10.17 -8.67 9.97
N SER A 176 -8.90 -8.54 10.36
CA SER A 176 -8.52 -8.06 11.69
C SER A 176 -8.91 -6.60 11.93
N LEU A 177 -8.66 -5.72 10.95
CA LEU A 177 -8.99 -4.30 11.02
C LEU A 177 -10.50 -4.09 11.07
N THR A 178 -11.28 -4.76 10.22
CA THR A 178 -12.75 -4.70 10.22
C THR A 178 -13.32 -5.17 11.55
N ARG A 179 -12.83 -6.31 12.08
CA ARG A 179 -13.26 -6.79 13.39
C ARG A 179 -12.98 -5.79 14.50
N ASN A 180 -11.78 -5.19 14.50
CA ASN A 180 -11.41 -4.19 15.51
C ASN A 180 -12.21 -2.89 15.35
N LEU A 181 -12.47 -2.44 14.13
CA LEU A 181 -13.30 -1.28 13.83
C LEU A 181 -14.72 -1.50 14.37
N THR A 182 -15.37 -2.60 13.99
CA THR A 182 -16.73 -2.93 14.44
C THR A 182 -16.82 -3.02 15.95
N ARG A 183 -15.85 -3.67 16.60
CA ARG A 183 -15.79 -3.76 18.07
C ARG A 183 -15.68 -2.38 18.71
N ASN A 184 -14.75 -1.54 18.23
CA ASN A 184 -14.56 -0.19 18.80
C ASN A 184 -15.76 0.70 18.54
N LEU A 185 -16.47 0.52 17.43
CA LEU A 185 -17.67 1.28 17.12
C LEU A 185 -18.81 0.92 18.09
N GLY A 186 -18.96 -0.37 18.41
CA GLY A 186 -19.87 -0.82 19.45
C GLY A 186 -19.56 -0.20 20.82
N LEU A 187 -18.29 -0.24 21.24
CA LEU A 187 -17.83 0.35 22.50
C LEU A 187 -18.04 1.88 22.52
N PHE A 188 -17.81 2.55 21.40
CA PHE A 188 -18.02 3.99 21.26
C PHE A 188 -19.49 4.37 21.49
N PHE A 189 -20.42 3.71 20.80
CA PHE A 189 -21.84 3.96 20.98
C PHE A 189 -22.38 3.53 22.35
N GLU A 190 -21.74 2.57 23.01
CA GLU A 190 -22.04 2.22 24.40
C GLU A 190 -21.59 3.31 25.37
N ALA A 191 -20.38 3.87 25.18
CA ALA A 191 -19.88 5.00 25.96
C ALA A 191 -20.79 6.22 25.80
N GLN A 192 -21.19 6.56 24.56
CA GLN A 192 -22.13 7.64 24.29
C GLN A 192 -23.49 7.44 24.95
N ARG A 193 -24.09 6.25 24.81
CA ARG A 193 -25.37 5.93 25.47
C ARG A 193 -25.27 6.06 26.99
N THR A 194 -24.16 5.62 27.57
CA THR A 194 -23.92 5.72 29.01
C THR A 194 -23.83 7.18 29.46
N ARG A 195 -23.09 8.02 28.73
CA ARG A 195 -23.00 9.46 29.01
C ARG A 195 -24.36 10.14 28.91
N LEU A 196 -25.10 9.92 27.81
CA LEU A 196 -26.41 10.52 27.59
C LEU A 196 -27.44 10.09 28.65
N ARG A 197 -27.36 8.86 29.17
CA ARG A 197 -28.19 8.42 30.31
C ARG A 197 -27.86 9.20 31.57
N ARG A 198 -26.58 9.28 31.94
CA ARG A 198 -26.13 10.04 33.13
C ARG A 198 -26.56 11.51 33.06
N LEU A 199 -26.47 12.14 31.89
CA LEU A 199 -26.91 13.52 31.70
C LEU A 199 -28.42 13.68 31.89
N LYS A 200 -29.21 12.70 31.44
CA LYS A 200 -30.66 12.71 31.68
C LYS A 200 -31.00 12.50 33.15
N ASP A 201 -30.31 11.60 33.83
CA ASP A 201 -30.53 11.34 35.25
C ASP A 201 -30.24 12.59 36.10
N VAL A 202 -29.12 13.28 35.82
CA VAL A 202 -28.79 14.56 36.48
C VAL A 202 -29.83 15.64 36.21
N ALA A 203 -30.38 15.72 35.00
CA ALA A 203 -31.39 16.71 34.64
C ALA A 203 -32.80 16.42 35.21
N LEU A 204 -33.04 15.22 35.76
CA LEU A 204 -34.31 14.86 36.41
C LEU A 204 -34.27 15.09 37.93
N ASP A 205 -33.08 15.20 38.51
CA ASP A 205 -32.86 15.45 39.93
C ASP A 205 -32.78 16.96 40.27
N GLU A 206 -32.76 17.85 39.27
CA GLU A 206 -32.86 19.32 39.37
C GLU A 206 -34.29 19.83 39.14
#